data_AF-A0A257PIL0-F1
#
_entry.id   AF-A0A257PIL0-F1
#
_cell.length_a   1.000
_cell.length_b   1.000
_cell.length_c   1.000
_cell.angle_alpha   90.00
_cell.angle_beta   90.00
_cell.angle_gamma   90.00
#
_symmetry.space_group_name_H-M   'P 1'
#
loop_
_entity.id
_entity.type
_entity.pdbx_description
1 polymer ?
#
loop_
_entity_poly.entity_id
_entity_poly.type
_entity_poly.pdbx_seq_one_letter_code
_entity_poly.pdbx_strand_id
1 'polypeptide(L)'
;MGVLHVCVFPHWDDLAPIFGFDLVAGPARVTGIFLDLSPVLPSRPQLTLRDAVGSAALQAFATRRALPEWADIFSEDMVAIRPVSGEEIDRALALAEQALDVLLATVRVTTGQVVDAIAAGQARYCAGQRQNEHTVRMLTNFI
;
A
#
# COMPACT_ATOMS: atom_id res chain seq x y z
N MET A 1 13.44 -13.64 -10.62
CA MET A 1 12.56 -12.51 -10.26
C MET A 1 12.25 -12.65 -8.79
N GLY A 2 12.47 -11.60 -8.01
CA GLY A 2 12.12 -11.57 -6.59
C GLY A 2 10.88 -10.71 -6.39
N VAL A 3 9.97 -11.16 -5.53
CA VAL A 3 8.82 -10.36 -5.11
C VAL A 3 8.67 -10.47 -3.60
N LEU A 4 8.48 -9.31 -2.98
CA LEU A 4 8.01 -9.18 -1.60
C LEU A 4 6.63 -8.53 -1.68
N HIS A 5 5.66 -9.14 -1.02
CA HIS A 5 4.29 -8.64 -0.91
C HIS A 5 3.88 -8.73 0.56
N VAL A 6 3.50 -7.59 1.14
CA VAL A 6 3.04 -7.50 2.53
C VAL A 6 1.76 -6.70 2.54
N CYS A 7 0.71 -7.31 3.10
CA CYS A 7 -0.55 -6.63 3.37
C CYS A 7 -0.96 -6.86 4.82
N VAL A 8 -1.39 -5.80 5.50
CA VAL A 8 -2.00 -5.89 6.83
C VAL A 8 -3.43 -5.42 6.72
N PHE A 9 -4.36 -6.36 6.87
CA PHE A 9 -5.79 -6.08 6.87
C PHE A 9 -6.26 -5.79 8.30
N PRO A 10 -6.96 -4.68 8.51
CA PRO A 10 -7.65 -4.45 9.77
C PRO A 10 -8.81 -5.43 9.89
N HIS A 11 -9.20 -5.70 11.14
CA HIS A 11 -10.39 -6.49 11.39
C HIS A 11 -11.62 -5.72 10.86
N TRP A 12 -12.68 -6.42 10.46
CA TRP A 12 -13.94 -5.85 9.95
C TRP A 12 -14.61 -4.78 10.82
N ASP A 13 -14.26 -4.68 12.11
CA ASP A 13 -14.74 -3.69 13.07
C ASP A 13 -13.69 -2.62 13.43
N ASP A 14 -12.65 -2.47 12.61
CA ASP A 14 -11.64 -1.42 12.73
C ASP A 14 -11.58 -0.59 11.43
N LEU A 15 -11.65 0.74 11.59
CA LEU A 15 -11.62 1.70 10.50
C LEU A 15 -10.19 2.00 9.99
N ALA A 16 -9.16 1.38 10.56
CA ALA A 16 -7.79 1.54 10.10
C ALA A 16 -7.66 1.28 8.59
N PRO A 17 -6.70 1.94 7.90
CA PRO A 17 -6.43 1.67 6.49
C PRO A 17 -5.80 0.29 6.30
N ILE A 18 -5.78 -0.20 5.06
CA ILE A 18 -5.01 -1.38 4.68
C ILE A 18 -3.58 -0.95 4.39
N PHE A 19 -2.61 -1.51 5.12
CA PHE A 19 -1.20 -1.38 4.75
C PHE A 19 -0.90 -2.29 3.58
N GLY A 20 -0.28 -1.75 2.53
CA GLY A 20 0.22 -2.51 1.40
C GLY A 20 1.65 -2.11 1.07
N PHE A 21 2.54 -3.09 0.96
CA PHE A 21 3.92 -2.90 0.52
C PHE A 21 4.32 -3.99 -0.48
N ASP A 22 4.76 -3.55 -1.66
CA ASP A 22 5.28 -4.43 -2.71
C ASP A 22 6.68 -4.01 -3.15
N LEU A 23 7.56 -4.98 -3.33
CA LEU A 23 8.86 -4.80 -3.96
C LEU A 23 9.06 -5.85 -5.04
N VAL A 24 9.36 -5.41 -6.26
CA VAL A 24 9.58 -6.28 -7.41
C VAL A 24 11.00 -6.13 -7.93
N ALA A 25 11.77 -7.22 -7.90
CA ALA A 25 13.15 -7.29 -8.34
C ALA A 25 13.31 -8.12 -9.63
N GLY A 26 13.95 -7.51 -10.62
CA GLY A 26 14.46 -8.21 -11.80
C GLY A 26 15.81 -8.88 -11.51
N PRO A 27 16.47 -9.45 -12.54
CA PRO A 27 17.75 -10.16 -12.35
C PRO A 27 18.90 -9.29 -11.79
N ALA A 28 18.88 -7.98 -12.04
CA ALA A 28 20.00 -7.09 -11.73
C ALA A 28 19.65 -5.94 -10.76
N ARG A 29 18.36 -5.63 -10.57
CA ARG A 29 17.92 -4.48 -9.76
C ARG A 29 16.47 -4.59 -9.33
N VAL A 30 16.10 -3.79 -8.34
CA VAL A 30 14.70 -3.49 -8.01
C VAL A 30 14.09 -2.65 -9.14
N THR A 31 12.89 -3.04 -9.56
CA THR A 31 12.18 -2.47 -10.73
C THR A 31 10.90 -1.75 -10.36
N GLY A 32 10.38 -2.00 -9.16
CA GLY A 32 9.23 -1.30 -8.58
C GLY A 32 9.22 -1.43 -7.07
N ILE A 33 8.87 -0.34 -6.40
CA ILE A 33 8.49 -0.32 -4.99
C ILE A 33 7.15 0.41 -4.88
N PHE A 34 6.24 -0.18 -4.11
CA PHE A 34 4.91 0.33 -3.88
C PHE A 34 4.61 0.33 -2.38
N LEU A 35 4.09 1.43 -1.85
CA LEU A 35 3.73 1.57 -0.44
C LEU A 35 2.49 2.44 -0.31
N ASP A 36 1.49 1.95 0.42
CA ASP A 36 0.29 2.71 0.74
C ASP A 36 -0.30 2.37 2.10
N LEU A 37 -1.04 3.34 2.63
CA LEU A 37 -2.10 3.13 3.62
C LEU A 37 -3.44 3.38 2.93
N SER A 38 -3.99 2.34 2.31
CA SER A 38 -5.18 2.45 1.48
C SER A 38 -6.45 2.58 2.33
N PRO A 39 -7.28 3.62 2.12
CA PRO A 39 -8.46 3.84 2.94
C PRO A 39 -9.54 2.77 2.67
N VAL A 40 -10.09 2.18 3.74
CA VAL A 40 -11.24 1.28 3.63
C VAL A 40 -12.54 2.04 3.40
N LEU A 41 -12.70 3.20 4.05
CA LEU A 41 -13.89 4.05 3.92
C LEU A 41 -13.52 5.53 3.72
N PRO A 42 -13.20 5.97 2.49
CA PRO A 42 -12.69 7.32 2.19
C PRO A 42 -13.59 8.46 2.67
N SER A 43 -14.88 8.21 2.92
CA SER A 43 -15.82 9.18 3.47
C SER A 43 -15.60 9.48 4.96
N ARG A 44 -14.69 8.78 5.64
CA ARG A 44 -14.33 9.01 7.03
C ARG A 44 -12.81 9.24 7.20
N PRO A 45 -12.41 10.09 8.16
CA PRO A 45 -11.00 10.27 8.49
C PRO A 45 -10.36 8.94 8.91
N GLN A 46 -9.19 8.66 8.34
CA GLN A 46 -8.36 7.49 8.58
C GLN A 46 -6.90 7.94 8.63
N LEU A 47 -6.04 7.14 9.24
CA LEU A 47 -4.59 7.36 9.15
C LEU A 47 -4.17 7.35 7.68
N THR A 48 -3.51 8.41 7.23
CA THR A 48 -2.91 8.45 5.89
C THR A 48 -1.43 8.11 5.94
N LEU A 49 -0.84 7.73 4.80
CA LEU A 49 0.58 7.50 4.74
C LEU A 49 1.36 8.79 5.05
N ARG A 50 0.85 9.95 4.63
CA ARG A 50 1.43 11.26 4.97
C ARG A 50 1.39 11.56 6.46
N ASP A 51 0.34 11.17 7.17
CA ASP A 51 0.30 11.31 8.64
C ASP A 51 1.38 10.46 9.30
N ALA A 52 1.62 9.26 8.77
CA ALA A 52 2.57 8.32 9.34
C ALA A 52 4.05 8.70 9.10
N VAL A 53 4.38 9.19 7.90
CA VAL A 53 5.79 9.40 7.49
C VAL A 53 6.15 10.85 7.18
N GLY A 54 5.16 11.74 7.07
CA GLY A 54 5.35 13.14 6.75
C GLY A 54 5.49 13.43 5.25
N SER A 55 5.01 14.61 4.83
CA SER A 55 4.98 15.02 3.41
C SER A 55 6.36 15.10 2.76
N ALA A 56 7.40 15.51 3.49
CA ALA A 56 8.76 15.66 2.94
C ALA A 56 9.34 14.30 2.54
N ALA A 57 9.08 13.24 3.31
CA ALA A 57 9.55 11.90 3.02
C ALA A 57 8.90 11.33 1.74
N LEU A 58 7.61 11.59 1.53
CA LEU A 58 6.89 11.17 0.32
C LEU A 58 7.39 11.86 -0.96
N GLN A 59 7.90 13.08 -0.84
CA GLN A 59 8.42 13.85 -1.98
C GLN A 59 9.88 13.53 -2.31
N ALA A 60 10.56 12.73 -1.48
CA ALA A 60 11.98 12.45 -1.59
C ALA A 60 12.37 11.44 -2.68
N PHE A 61 11.45 11.04 -3.57
CA PHE A 61 11.69 10.04 -4.61
C PHE A 61 11.76 10.66 -6.00
N ALA A 62 12.80 10.33 -6.76
CA ALA A 62 13.07 10.97 -8.05
C ALA A 62 12.11 10.53 -9.17
N THR A 63 11.70 9.26 -9.18
CA THR A 63 10.89 8.69 -10.27
C THR A 63 9.61 8.06 -9.75
N ARG A 64 8.48 8.76 -9.95
CA ARG A 64 7.14 8.22 -9.70
C ARG A 64 6.59 7.51 -10.94
N ARG A 65 5.82 6.45 -10.73
CA ARG A 65 5.13 5.70 -11.78
C ARG A 65 3.69 6.19 -11.89
N ALA A 66 3.17 6.23 -13.12
CA ALA A 66 1.74 6.36 -13.34
C ALA A 66 1.04 5.09 -12.83
N LEU A 67 -0.08 5.30 -12.14
CA LEU A 67 -0.95 4.23 -11.68
C LEU A 67 -1.96 3.86 -12.79
N PRO A 68 -2.35 2.58 -12.91
CA PRO A 68 -3.39 2.15 -13.85
C PRO A 68 -4.79 2.62 -13.41
N GLU A 69 -5.79 2.57 -14.29
CA GLU A 69 -7.15 3.07 -13.99
C GLU A 69 -7.82 2.34 -12.80
N TRP A 70 -7.53 1.05 -12.57
CA TRP A 70 -8.09 0.32 -11.41
C TRP A 70 -7.51 0.77 -10.05
N ALA A 71 -6.47 1.62 -10.08
CA ALA A 71 -5.73 2.05 -8.90
C ALA A 71 -6.50 3.03 -8.00
N ASP A 72 -7.77 3.33 -8.30
CA ASP A 72 -8.70 4.10 -7.46
C ASP A 72 -8.94 3.47 -6.05
N ILE A 73 -8.35 2.31 -5.79
CA ILE A 73 -8.31 1.69 -4.46
C ILE A 73 -7.25 2.28 -3.54
N PHE A 74 -6.18 2.88 -4.08
CA PHE A 74 -5.07 3.43 -3.31
C PHE A 74 -5.37 4.86 -2.82
N SER A 75 -4.63 5.29 -1.81
CA SER A 75 -4.68 6.67 -1.33
C SER A 75 -3.97 7.64 -2.28
N GLU A 76 -4.21 8.93 -2.09
CA GLU A 76 -3.48 9.99 -2.79
C GLU A 76 -1.98 10.05 -2.43
N ASP A 77 -1.60 9.44 -1.30
CA ASP A 77 -0.23 9.40 -0.79
C ASP A 77 0.56 8.20 -1.30
N MET A 78 -0.06 7.32 -2.10
CA MET A 78 0.55 6.11 -2.66
C MET A 78 1.94 6.40 -3.24
N VAL A 79 2.93 5.71 -2.70
CA VAL A 79 4.28 5.70 -3.24
C VAL A 79 4.33 4.60 -4.29
N ALA A 80 4.52 4.96 -5.55
CA ALA A 80 4.78 4.02 -6.64
C ALA A 80 6.02 4.49 -7.40
N ILE A 81 7.15 3.82 -7.21
CA ILE A 81 8.45 4.29 -7.72
C ILE A 81 9.20 3.21 -8.48
N ARG A 82 10.14 3.65 -9.32
CA ARG A 82 11.23 2.80 -9.83
C ARG A 82 12.52 3.33 -9.20
N PRO A 83 13.09 2.64 -8.19
CA PRO A 83 14.27 3.14 -7.51
C PRO A 83 15.48 3.18 -8.46
N VAL A 84 16.29 4.24 -8.36
CA VAL A 84 17.51 4.41 -9.19
C VAL A 84 18.80 4.12 -8.44
N SER A 85 18.74 3.99 -7.11
CA SER A 85 19.88 3.71 -6.24
C SER A 85 19.51 2.80 -5.07
N GLY A 86 20.52 2.23 -4.41
CA GLY A 86 20.31 1.50 -3.14
C GLY A 86 19.74 2.40 -2.05
N GLU A 87 20.15 3.66 -1.99
CA GLU A 87 19.64 4.63 -1.03
C GLU A 87 18.13 4.87 -1.16
N GLU A 88 17.59 4.91 -2.38
CA GLU A 88 16.13 5.01 -2.56
C GLU A 88 15.39 3.75 -2.10
N ILE A 89 16.02 2.57 -2.21
CA ILE A 89 15.46 1.31 -1.70
C ILE A 89 15.43 1.35 -0.18
N ASP A 90 16.56 1.68 0.47
CA ASP A 90 16.68 1.76 1.92
C ASP A 90 15.70 2.79 2.50
N ARG A 91 15.57 3.94 1.84
CA ARG A 91 14.59 4.97 2.21
C ARG A 91 13.17 4.42 2.13
N ALA A 92 12.80 3.75 1.04
CA ALA A 92 11.45 3.20 0.89
C ALA A 92 11.14 2.11 1.93
N LEU A 93 12.11 1.28 2.28
CA LEU A 93 11.98 0.29 3.37
C LEU A 93 11.77 0.97 4.72
N ALA A 94 12.57 1.99 5.04
CA ALA A 94 12.41 2.76 6.28
C ALA A 94 11.04 3.46 6.37
N LEU A 95 10.54 4.01 5.26
CA LEU A 95 9.17 4.56 5.20
C LEU A 95 8.11 3.47 5.46
N ALA A 96 8.29 2.27 4.88
CA ALA A 96 7.35 1.18 5.05
C ALA A 96 7.33 0.67 6.51
N GLU A 97 8.50 0.53 7.14
CA GLU A 97 8.63 0.16 8.56
C GLU A 97 7.97 1.22 9.46
N GLN A 98 8.28 2.50 9.26
CA GLN A 98 7.67 3.59 10.02
C GLN A 98 6.14 3.62 9.85
N ALA A 99 5.64 3.47 8.62
CA ALA A 99 4.21 3.45 8.36
C ALA A 99 3.51 2.27 9.03
N LEU A 100 4.15 1.10 9.03
CA LEU A 100 3.65 -0.10 9.71
C LEU A 100 3.63 0.09 11.24
N ASP A 101 4.70 0.63 11.82
CA ASP A 101 4.77 0.89 13.26
C ASP A 101 3.68 1.87 13.71
N VAL A 102 3.48 2.97 12.96
CA VAL A 102 2.42 3.94 13.25
C VAL A 102 1.04 3.31 13.09
N LEU A 103 0.83 2.50 12.04
CA LEU A 103 -0.43 1.77 11.88
C LEU A 103 -0.71 0.89 13.09
N LEU A 104 0.23 0.01 13.45
CA LEU A 104 0.07 -0.93 14.57
C LEU A 104 -0.14 -0.22 15.91
N ALA A 105 0.45 0.95 16.12
CA ALA A 105 0.25 1.78 17.31
C ALA A 105 -1.11 2.52 17.33
N THR A 106 -1.79 2.64 16.19
CA THR A 106 -3.04 3.39 16.04
C THR A 106 -4.28 2.53 15.86
N VAL A 107 -4.12 1.23 15.58
CA VAL A 107 -5.19 0.21 15.54
C VAL A 107 -6.02 0.24 16.82
N ARG A 108 -7.34 0.34 16.67
CA ARG A 108 -8.30 0.46 17.77
C ARG A 108 -9.63 -0.15 17.35
N VAL A 109 -10.25 -0.89 18.27
CA VAL A 109 -11.62 -1.39 18.08
C VAL A 109 -12.56 -0.20 17.82
N THR A 110 -13.16 -0.17 16.62
CA THR A 110 -14.16 0.82 16.26
C THR A 110 -15.54 0.24 16.55
N THR A 111 -16.10 0.57 17.71
CA THR A 111 -17.45 0.12 18.07
C THR A 111 -18.51 0.93 17.31
N GLY A 112 -19.35 0.29 16.48
CA GLY A 112 -20.55 0.97 15.93
C GLY A 112 -21.04 0.50 14.56
N GLN A 113 -21.99 1.26 14.00
CA GLN A 113 -22.84 0.95 12.84
C GLN A 113 -22.15 0.99 11.46
N VAL A 114 -20.84 0.78 11.36
CA VAL A 114 -20.10 0.88 10.07
C VAL A 114 -19.31 -0.37 9.67
N VAL A 115 -19.44 -1.47 10.42
CA VAL A 115 -18.78 -2.76 10.10
C VAL A 115 -19.06 -3.19 8.66
N ASP A 116 -20.31 -3.12 8.20
CA ASP A 116 -20.67 -3.50 6.83
C ASP A 116 -19.98 -2.60 5.77
N ALA A 117 -19.86 -1.30 6.05
CA ALA A 117 -19.20 -0.36 5.15
C ALA A 117 -17.68 -0.57 5.12
N ILE A 118 -17.07 -0.89 6.26
CA ILE A 118 -15.64 -1.26 6.36
C ILE A 118 -15.39 -2.54 5.55
N ALA A 119 -16.20 -3.59 5.78
CA ALA A 119 -16.08 -4.85 5.06
C ALA A 119 -16.26 -4.68 3.55
N ALA A 120 -17.23 -3.86 3.12
CA ALA A 120 -17.41 -3.53 1.70
C ALA A 120 -16.20 -2.76 1.12
N GLY A 121 -15.60 -1.86 1.90
CA GLY A 121 -14.36 -1.17 1.57
C GLY A 121 -13.18 -2.11 1.35
N GLN A 122 -12.96 -3.05 2.27
CA GLN A 122 -11.94 -4.08 2.13
C GLN A 122 -12.21 -4.99 0.92
N ALA A 123 -13.46 -5.37 0.68
CA ALA A 123 -13.84 -6.15 -0.49
C ALA A 123 -13.56 -5.41 -1.81
N ARG A 124 -13.82 -4.10 -1.87
CA ARG A 124 -13.47 -3.24 -3.01
C ARG A 124 -11.95 -3.23 -3.24
N TYR A 125 -11.16 -3.08 -2.18
CA TYR A 125 -9.70 -3.14 -2.27
C TYR A 125 -9.23 -4.47 -2.87
N CYS A 126 -9.72 -5.60 -2.35
CA CYS A 126 -9.39 -6.93 -2.87
C CYS A 126 -9.81 -7.11 -4.34
N ALA A 127 -11.00 -6.61 -4.72
CA ALA A 127 -11.47 -6.67 -6.10
C ALA A 127 -10.60 -5.83 -7.05
N GLY A 128 -10.12 -4.66 -6.60
CA GLY A 128 -9.15 -3.85 -7.35
C GLY A 128 -7.80 -4.54 -7.50
N GLN A 129 -7.24 -5.08 -6.41
CA GLN A 129 -5.96 -5.80 -6.46
C GLN A 129 -5.98 -7.00 -7.41
N ARG A 130 -7.11 -7.70 -7.52
CA ARG A 130 -7.29 -8.82 -8.48
C ARG A 130 -7.26 -8.41 -9.95
N GLN A 131 -7.40 -7.12 -10.26
CA GLN A 131 -7.28 -6.58 -11.61
C GLN A 131 -5.82 -6.29 -12.00
N ASN A 132 -4.86 -6.48 -11.08
CA ASN A 132 -3.45 -6.31 -11.38
C ASN A 132 -2.92 -7.40 -12.34
N GLU A 133 -2.98 -7.11 -13.63
CA GLU A 133 -2.53 -8.00 -14.71
C GLU A 133 -1.06 -8.43 -14.57
N HIS A 134 -0.21 -7.60 -13.97
CA HIS A 134 1.20 -7.95 -13.77
C HIS A 134 1.36 -9.09 -12.76
N THR A 135 0.61 -9.04 -11.65
CA THR A 135 0.60 -10.11 -10.64
C THR A 135 -0.03 -11.37 -11.20
N VAL A 136 -1.15 -11.25 -11.92
CA VAL A 136 -1.81 -12.41 -12.57
C VAL A 136 -0.86 -13.10 -13.54
N ARG A 137 -0.24 -12.35 -14.47
CA ARG A 137 0.70 -12.88 -15.45
C ARG A 137 1.94 -13.49 -14.80
N MET A 138 2.41 -12.88 -13.72
CA MET A 138 3.52 -13.44 -12.95
C MET A 138 3.16 -14.83 -12.43
N LEU A 139 2.02 -14.97 -11.74
CA LEU A 139 1.59 -16.24 -11.15
C LEU A 139 1.31 -17.31 -12.21
N THR A 140 0.71 -16.97 -13.35
CA THR A 140 0.45 -17.94 -14.43
C THR A 140 1.73 -18.46 -15.09
N ASN A 141 2.82 -17.69 -15.05
CA ASN A 141 4.10 -18.08 -15.64
C ASN A 141 5.02 -18.83 -14.65
N PHE A 142 4.58 -19.05 -13.40
CA PHE A 142 5.27 -19.89 -12.43
C PHE A 142 4.86 -21.37 -12.51
N ILE A 143 3.79 -21.69 -13.24
CA ILE A 143 3.23 -23.04 -13.41
C ILE A 143 3.67 -23.62 -14.75
#